data_AF-A0A699REP5-F1
#
_entry.id   AF-A0A699REP5-F1
#
_cell.length_a   1.000
_cell.length_b   1.000
_cell.length_c   1.000
_cell.angle_alpha   90.00
_cell.angle_beta   90.00
_cell.angle_gamma   90.00
#
_symmetry.space_group_name_H-M   'P 1'
#
loop_
_entity.id
_entity.type
_entity.pdbx_description
1 polymer ?
#
loop_
_entity_poly.entity_id
_entity_poly.type
_entity_poly.pdbx_seq_one_letter_code
_entity_poly.pdbx_strand_id
1 'polypeptide(L)'
;LQTNSSVATPAVIPALGTSNSASTYLNSLNVATWSGDLIKTTTTVGTTSATTSTVQNWTASQQVPIWSSRNIQMATQTSNGLQSFTYANLANRTYSGINLQTTLTSDQVDFIKGDTSKATSSFRRRASLIGDLVNSSPVVVDTALYDASVADTLDGKSGTYAGFQAAQSNRRGQVYVGANDGMLHAFDTLTGVEKFAFIPSAVISNLSALTNKDYNSNSALHRFYVDSTPVVADVYFGTAWHTILVGTLGAGGREVFALDITNPDNISL
;
A
#
# COMPACT_ATOMS: atom_id res chain seq x y z
N LEU A 1 7.21 -10.33 -26.26
CA LEU A 1 6.24 -9.86 -25.25
C LEU A 1 6.98 -8.88 -24.35
N GLN A 2 6.64 -7.59 -24.43
CA GLN A 2 7.31 -6.54 -23.69
C GLN A 2 7.05 -6.76 -22.20
N THR A 3 8.05 -7.27 -21.50
CA THR A 3 8.06 -7.37 -20.04
C THR A 3 8.60 -6.06 -19.51
N ASN A 4 7.83 -5.41 -18.64
CA ASN A 4 8.22 -4.26 -17.83
C ASN A 4 8.09 -2.91 -18.54
N SER A 5 6.98 -2.25 -18.27
CA SER A 5 6.93 -0.80 -18.26
C SER A 5 6.21 -0.42 -16.97
N SER A 6 6.92 0.28 -16.10
CA SER A 6 6.28 1.06 -15.03
C SER A 6 5.23 1.95 -15.70
N VAL A 7 4.00 1.89 -15.20
CA VAL A 7 2.83 2.60 -15.76
C VAL A 7 2.38 3.77 -14.87
N ALA A 8 3.05 3.97 -13.73
CA ALA A 8 2.83 5.10 -12.83
C ALA A 8 4.15 5.81 -12.52
N THR A 9 4.09 7.08 -12.12
CA THR A 9 5.29 7.84 -11.78
C THR A 9 6.03 7.19 -10.59
N PRO A 10 7.36 7.00 -10.67
CA PRO A 10 8.14 6.49 -9.55
C PRO A 10 8.23 7.54 -8.44
N ALA A 11 8.46 7.09 -7.20
CA ALA A 11 8.80 7.99 -6.10
C ALA A 11 10.31 8.06 -5.93
N VAL A 12 10.85 9.28 -5.76
CA VAL A 12 12.28 9.51 -5.56
C VAL A 12 12.46 10.38 -4.32
N ILE A 13 13.28 9.92 -3.38
CA ILE A 13 13.66 10.67 -2.18
C ILE A 13 15.17 10.59 -1.97
N PRO A 14 15.78 11.56 -1.26
CA PRO A 14 17.16 11.42 -0.81
C PRO A 14 17.35 10.10 -0.05
N ALA A 15 18.49 9.44 -0.25
CA ALA A 15 18.81 8.26 0.56
C ALA A 15 19.12 8.70 1.99
N LEU A 16 18.63 7.93 2.97
CA LEU A 16 18.86 8.21 4.40
C LEU A 16 20.35 8.37 4.70
N GLY A 17 20.71 9.53 5.25
CA GLY A 17 22.06 9.82 5.74
C GLY A 17 23.10 10.24 4.68
N THR A 18 22.71 10.47 3.42
CA THR A 18 23.64 10.95 2.39
C THR A 18 23.09 12.14 1.59
N SER A 19 23.99 13.01 1.13
CA SER A 19 23.63 14.17 0.28
C SER A 19 23.85 13.91 -1.21
N ASN A 20 24.44 12.77 -1.56
CA ASN A 20 24.83 12.41 -2.93
C ASN A 20 24.16 11.11 -3.43
N SER A 21 23.15 10.61 -2.71
CA SER A 21 22.38 9.45 -3.15
C SER A 21 20.88 9.70 -3.07
N ALA A 22 20.13 9.04 -3.96
CA ALA A 22 18.68 9.05 -3.97
C ALA A 22 18.14 7.61 -4.05
N SER A 23 17.12 7.32 -3.25
CA SER A 23 16.33 6.09 -3.37
C SER A 23 15.17 6.32 -4.32
N THR A 24 15.00 5.41 -5.29
CA THR A 24 13.88 5.37 -6.21
C THR A 24 13.02 4.14 -5.93
N TYR A 25 11.71 4.34 -5.86
CA TYR A 25 10.71 3.28 -5.72
C TYR A 25 9.94 3.17 -7.02
N LEU A 26 10.10 2.02 -7.68
CA LEU A 26 9.57 1.76 -9.02
C LEU A 26 8.53 0.64 -8.96
N ASN A 27 7.36 0.88 -9.54
CA ASN A 27 6.36 -0.16 -9.76
C ASN A 27 6.68 -0.98 -11.01
N SER A 28 6.31 -2.26 -10.98
CA SER A 28 6.31 -3.12 -12.16
C SER A 28 4.96 -3.81 -12.35
N LEU A 29 4.69 -4.19 -13.60
CA LEU A 29 3.46 -4.86 -14.03
C LEU A 29 3.82 -6.06 -14.92
N ASN A 30 3.24 -7.21 -14.62
CA ASN A 30 3.21 -8.37 -15.48
C ASN A 30 1.77 -8.67 -15.91
N VAL A 31 1.44 -8.35 -17.16
CA VAL A 31 0.10 -8.55 -17.74
C VAL A 31 -0.26 -10.01 -18.00
N ALA A 32 0.71 -10.92 -18.06
CA ALA A 32 0.43 -12.35 -18.25
C ALA A 32 -0.13 -12.99 -16.97
N THR A 33 0.15 -12.38 -15.81
CA THR A 33 -0.28 -12.89 -14.51
C THR A 33 -1.04 -11.86 -13.70
N TRP A 34 -1.27 -10.65 -14.23
CA TRP A 34 -1.89 -9.53 -13.51
C TRP A 34 -1.30 -9.39 -12.11
N SER A 35 0.02 -9.24 -12.09
CA SER A 35 0.80 -9.17 -10.86
C SER A 35 1.79 -8.03 -10.94
N GLY A 36 2.09 -7.44 -9.81
CA GLY A 36 3.00 -6.31 -9.70
C GLY A 36 4.13 -6.55 -8.72
N ASP A 37 4.98 -5.54 -8.65
CA ASP A 37 6.09 -5.48 -7.71
C ASP A 37 6.49 -4.04 -7.43
N LEU A 38 7.04 -3.81 -6.25
CA LEU A 38 7.67 -2.56 -5.86
C LEU A 38 9.15 -2.80 -5.67
N ILE A 39 9.98 -2.07 -6.40
CA ILE A 39 11.44 -2.25 -6.39
C ILE A 39 12.07 -0.98 -5.86
N LYS A 40 12.94 -1.10 -4.85
CA LYS A 40 13.79 0.00 -4.40
C LYS A 40 15.16 -0.11 -5.03
N THR A 41 15.60 0.97 -5.67
CA THR A 41 16.99 1.16 -6.07
C THR A 41 17.57 2.38 -5.35
N THR A 42 18.87 2.37 -5.09
CA THR A 42 19.61 3.53 -4.62
C THR A 42 20.67 3.88 -5.64
N THR A 43 20.61 5.12 -6.10
CA THR A 43 21.58 5.70 -7.03
C THR A 43 22.48 6.65 -6.27
N THR A 44 23.79 6.48 -6.38
CA THR A 44 24.81 7.33 -5.74
C THR A 44 25.64 8.00 -6.81
N VAL A 45 25.84 9.31 -6.67
CA VAL A 45 26.70 10.12 -7.54
C VAL A 45 28.03 10.35 -6.84
N GLY A 46 29.14 10.03 -7.52
CA GLY A 46 30.49 10.26 -7.01
C GLY A 46 30.74 11.74 -6.73
N THR A 47 31.41 12.05 -5.62
CA THR A 47 31.70 13.44 -5.22
C THR A 47 32.95 14.01 -5.90
N THR A 48 33.82 13.14 -6.41
CA THR A 48 35.11 13.51 -7.06
C THR A 48 35.10 13.33 -8.57
N SER A 49 34.21 12.47 -9.09
CA SER A 49 33.97 12.24 -10.52
C SER A 49 32.47 12.04 -10.72
N ALA A 50 31.90 12.53 -11.82
CA ALA A 50 30.45 12.43 -12.14
C ALA A 50 29.99 11.00 -12.49
N THR A 51 30.60 9.98 -11.88
CA THR A 51 30.20 8.58 -12.02
C THR A 51 28.95 8.33 -11.19
N THR A 52 28.03 7.55 -11.74
CA THR A 52 26.79 7.15 -11.09
C THR A 52 26.81 5.63 -10.88
N SER A 53 26.50 5.17 -9.68
CA SER A 53 26.29 3.75 -9.39
C SER A 53 24.86 3.53 -8.89
N THR A 54 24.23 2.45 -9.35
CA THR A 54 22.86 2.09 -8.93
C THR A 54 22.85 0.68 -8.40
N VAL A 55 22.25 0.49 -7.22
CA VAL A 55 22.07 -0.81 -6.59
C VAL A 55 20.58 -1.06 -6.39
N GLN A 56 20.09 -2.25 -6.75
CA GLN A 56 18.76 -2.71 -6.33
C GLN A 56 18.85 -3.18 -4.88
N ASN A 57 18.14 -2.49 -3.98
CA ASN A 57 18.17 -2.78 -2.55
C ASN A 57 17.25 -3.96 -2.20
N TRP A 58 16.02 -3.93 -2.72
CA TRP A 58 15.02 -4.97 -2.47
C TRP A 58 13.92 -4.95 -3.52
N THR A 59 13.16 -6.04 -3.54
CA THR A 59 12.00 -6.29 -4.37
C THR A 59 10.88 -6.78 -3.46
N ALA A 60 9.77 -6.03 -3.37
CA ALA A 60 8.73 -6.26 -2.37
C ALA A 60 8.11 -7.65 -2.48
N SER A 61 7.91 -8.19 -3.70
CA SER A 61 7.36 -9.53 -3.91
C SER A 61 8.19 -10.64 -3.25
N GLN A 62 9.49 -10.42 -3.03
CA GLN A 62 10.39 -11.37 -2.35
C GLN A 62 10.39 -11.20 -0.82
N GLN A 63 9.78 -10.13 -0.31
CA GLN A 63 9.80 -9.75 1.10
C GLN A 63 8.40 -9.80 1.75
N VAL A 64 7.36 -10.19 0.99
CA VAL A 64 6.00 -10.36 1.53
C VAL A 64 6.03 -11.44 2.62
N PRO A 65 5.51 -11.18 3.83
CA PRO A 65 5.43 -12.19 4.88
C PRO A 65 4.60 -13.40 4.46
N ILE A 66 4.77 -14.52 5.18
CA ILE A 66 3.89 -15.67 5.01
C ILE A 66 2.43 -15.24 5.22
N TRP A 67 1.50 -15.79 4.45
CA TRP A 67 0.12 -15.30 4.37
C TRP A 67 -0.59 -15.22 5.73
N SER A 68 -0.27 -16.14 6.65
CA SER A 68 -0.85 -16.20 7.99
C SER A 68 -0.32 -15.13 8.94
N SER A 69 0.84 -14.52 8.65
CA SER A 69 1.44 -13.45 9.46
C SER A 69 1.26 -12.05 8.86
N ARG A 70 0.64 -11.92 7.69
CA ARG A 70 0.40 -10.61 7.06
C ARG A 70 -0.61 -9.80 7.87
N ASN A 71 -0.29 -8.54 8.13
CA ASN A 71 -1.17 -7.58 8.79
C ASN A 71 -2.12 -6.93 7.77
N ILE A 72 -3.18 -7.65 7.39
CA ILE A 72 -4.18 -7.19 6.43
C ILE A 72 -5.42 -6.76 7.20
N GLN A 73 -5.77 -5.49 7.10
CA GLN A 73 -6.82 -4.84 7.84
C GLN A 73 -7.95 -4.40 6.91
N MET A 74 -9.15 -4.28 7.47
CA MET A 74 -10.32 -3.70 6.84
C MET A 74 -11.10 -2.89 7.87
N ALA A 75 -12.04 -2.06 7.44
CA ALA A 75 -12.88 -1.30 8.35
C ALA A 75 -13.76 -2.22 9.23
N THR A 76 -14.14 -1.71 10.40
CA THR A 76 -15.23 -2.22 11.26
C THR A 76 -16.57 -1.62 10.83
N GLN A 77 -17.71 -2.27 11.15
CA GLN A 77 -19.00 -1.90 10.52
C GLN A 77 -19.57 -0.61 11.11
N THR A 78 -19.38 -0.43 12.42
CA THR A 78 -20.07 0.57 13.23
C THR A 78 -19.13 1.50 13.97
N SER A 79 -17.81 1.27 13.90
CA SER A 79 -16.78 2.15 14.47
C SER A 79 -15.83 2.62 13.38
N ASN A 80 -15.16 3.76 13.60
CA ASN A 80 -14.01 4.20 12.81
C ASN A 80 -12.76 3.38 13.19
N GLY A 81 -12.91 2.06 13.22
CA GLY A 81 -11.88 1.13 13.67
C GLY A 81 -11.45 0.21 12.55
N LEU A 82 -10.22 -0.29 12.67
CA LEU A 82 -9.70 -1.38 11.84
C LEU A 82 -9.90 -2.74 12.53
N GLN A 83 -10.05 -3.78 11.73
CA GLN A 83 -10.04 -5.17 12.16
C GLN A 83 -9.39 -6.04 11.08
N SER A 84 -8.81 -7.17 11.49
CA SER A 84 -8.13 -8.07 10.54
C SER A 84 -9.09 -8.60 9.49
N PHE A 85 -8.63 -8.66 8.24
CA PHE A 85 -9.35 -9.30 7.14
C PHE A 85 -9.35 -10.82 7.33
N THR A 86 -10.45 -11.34 7.84
CA THR A 86 -10.70 -12.77 8.02
C THR A 86 -12.13 -13.08 7.61
N TYR A 87 -12.40 -14.33 7.22
CA TYR A 87 -13.74 -14.74 6.82
C TYR A 87 -14.76 -14.52 7.94
N ALA A 88 -14.39 -14.78 9.20
CA ALA A 88 -15.23 -14.54 10.36
C ALA A 88 -15.60 -13.05 10.53
N ASN A 89 -14.61 -12.15 10.36
CA ASN A 89 -14.83 -10.71 10.51
C ASN A 89 -15.67 -10.09 9.38
N LEU A 90 -16.00 -10.83 8.32
CA LEU A 90 -16.94 -10.42 7.29
C LEU A 90 -18.42 -10.56 7.72
N ALA A 91 -18.73 -11.42 8.71
CA ALA A 91 -20.11 -11.83 9.05
C ALA A 91 -21.07 -10.67 9.37
N ASN A 92 -20.53 -9.58 9.90
CA ASN A 92 -21.28 -8.40 10.32
C ASN A 92 -21.02 -7.19 9.44
N ARG A 93 -20.51 -7.40 8.21
CA ARG A 93 -20.21 -6.32 7.29
C ARG A 93 -21.21 -6.24 6.15
N THR A 94 -21.75 -5.03 5.96
CA THR A 94 -22.56 -4.68 4.80
C THR A 94 -21.99 -3.44 4.14
N TYR A 95 -21.80 -3.51 2.82
CA TYR A 95 -21.42 -2.35 2.01
C TYR A 95 -22.40 -2.20 0.85
N SER A 96 -23.00 -1.02 0.69
CA SER A 96 -24.01 -0.75 -0.34
C SER A 96 -25.15 -1.79 -0.39
N GLY A 97 -25.59 -2.29 0.77
CA GLY A 97 -26.65 -3.31 0.89
C GLY A 97 -26.20 -4.76 0.67
N ILE A 98 -24.92 -5.01 0.37
CA ILE A 98 -24.37 -6.34 0.16
C ILE A 98 -23.73 -6.86 1.46
N ASN A 99 -24.15 -8.04 1.92
CA ASN A 99 -23.47 -8.75 3.00
C ASN A 99 -22.15 -9.33 2.48
N LEU A 100 -21.03 -8.80 2.97
CA LEU A 100 -19.69 -9.12 2.45
C LEU A 100 -19.24 -10.55 2.74
N GLN A 101 -19.77 -11.21 3.78
CA GLN A 101 -19.42 -12.61 4.02
C GLN A 101 -20.00 -13.54 2.96
N THR A 102 -21.15 -13.17 2.37
CA THR A 102 -21.81 -13.99 1.35
C THR A 102 -21.11 -13.96 -0.01
N THR A 103 -20.19 -13.02 -0.23
CA THR A 103 -19.51 -12.82 -1.52
C THR A 103 -18.18 -13.58 -1.65
N LEU A 104 -17.70 -14.17 -0.56
CA LEU A 104 -16.42 -14.87 -0.48
C LEU A 104 -16.62 -16.18 0.28
N THR A 105 -15.79 -17.19 0.01
CA THR A 105 -15.62 -18.34 0.89
C THR A 105 -14.39 -18.14 1.79
N SER A 106 -14.26 -18.95 2.85
CA SER A 106 -13.06 -18.92 3.70
C SER A 106 -11.78 -19.16 2.90
N ASP A 107 -11.82 -20.11 1.96
CA ASP A 107 -10.68 -20.42 1.09
C ASP A 107 -10.31 -19.25 0.19
N GLN A 108 -11.30 -18.50 -0.31
CA GLN A 108 -11.04 -17.31 -1.13
C GLN A 108 -10.39 -16.21 -0.30
N VAL A 109 -10.84 -16.00 0.95
CA VAL A 109 -10.20 -15.06 1.88
C VAL A 109 -8.75 -15.45 2.11
N ASP A 110 -8.46 -16.72 2.40
CA ASP A 110 -7.09 -17.19 2.64
C ASP A 110 -6.22 -17.04 1.37
N PHE A 111 -6.76 -17.33 0.19
CA PHE A 111 -6.08 -17.10 -1.08
C PHE A 111 -5.76 -15.62 -1.35
N ILE A 112 -6.69 -14.71 -1.06
CA ILE A 112 -6.49 -13.26 -1.17
C ILE A 112 -5.35 -12.81 -0.24
N LYS A 113 -5.34 -13.33 1.00
CA LYS A 113 -4.25 -13.11 1.96
C LYS A 113 -2.92 -13.70 1.50
N GLY A 114 -2.94 -14.64 0.56
CA GLY A 114 -1.75 -15.18 -0.10
C GLY A 114 -1.50 -16.66 0.12
N ASP A 115 -2.47 -17.43 0.64
CA ASP A 115 -2.36 -18.88 0.67
C ASP A 115 -2.35 -19.44 -0.76
N THR A 116 -1.29 -20.18 -1.08
CA THR A 116 -1.09 -20.80 -2.40
C THR A 116 -1.43 -22.29 -2.40
N SER A 117 -1.88 -22.87 -1.28
CA SER A 117 -2.19 -24.30 -1.16
C SER A 117 -3.22 -24.80 -2.19
N LYS A 118 -4.15 -23.93 -2.59
CA LYS A 118 -5.21 -24.19 -3.58
C LYS A 118 -4.96 -23.55 -4.96
N ALA A 119 -3.78 -22.95 -5.16
CA ALA A 119 -3.39 -22.42 -6.46
C ALA A 119 -3.25 -23.56 -7.47
N THR A 120 -3.67 -23.33 -8.72
CA THR A 120 -3.68 -24.29 -9.83
C THR A 120 -4.61 -25.49 -9.71
N SER A 121 -5.10 -25.84 -8.52
CA SER A 121 -6.17 -26.83 -8.33
C SER A 121 -7.53 -26.15 -8.46
N SER A 122 -7.91 -25.35 -7.46
CA SER A 122 -9.20 -24.67 -7.37
C SER A 122 -9.13 -23.20 -7.79
N PHE A 123 -7.98 -22.55 -7.59
CA PHE A 123 -7.78 -21.13 -7.86
C PHE A 123 -6.71 -20.85 -8.90
N ARG A 124 -6.62 -19.58 -9.35
CA ARG A 124 -5.60 -19.15 -10.31
C ARG A 124 -4.18 -19.38 -9.79
N ARG A 125 -3.23 -19.47 -10.73
CA ARG A 125 -1.80 -19.39 -10.40
C ARG A 125 -1.41 -17.93 -10.13
N ARG A 126 -0.73 -17.67 -9.02
CA ARG A 126 -0.11 -16.36 -8.73
C ARG A 126 1.40 -16.43 -8.94
N ALA A 127 1.95 -15.50 -9.72
CA ALA A 127 3.41 -15.33 -9.84
C ALA A 127 3.98 -14.42 -8.73
N SER A 128 3.13 -13.56 -8.15
CA SER A 128 3.45 -12.68 -7.02
C SER A 128 2.22 -12.55 -6.12
N LEU A 129 2.47 -12.29 -4.84
CA LEU A 129 1.44 -11.97 -3.85
C LEU A 129 0.98 -10.51 -3.89
N ILE A 130 1.63 -9.68 -4.72
CA ILE A 130 1.25 -8.29 -4.97
C ILE A 130 0.53 -8.22 -6.32
N GLY A 131 -0.66 -7.62 -6.32
CA GLY A 131 -1.43 -7.31 -7.53
C GLY A 131 -0.69 -6.34 -8.44
N ASP A 132 -1.17 -6.19 -9.67
CA ASP A 132 -0.61 -5.17 -10.55
C ASP A 132 -0.78 -3.75 -9.98
N LEU A 133 0.26 -2.93 -10.19
CA LEU A 133 0.36 -1.55 -9.72
C LEU A 133 0.26 -0.62 -10.95
N VAL A 134 -0.96 -0.37 -11.45
CA VAL A 134 -1.17 0.30 -12.74
C VAL A 134 -1.19 1.82 -12.58
N ASN A 135 -2.20 2.36 -11.88
CA ASN A 135 -2.41 3.81 -11.77
C ASN A 135 -2.07 4.37 -10.38
N SER A 136 -1.47 3.57 -9.51
CA SER A 136 -0.97 4.02 -8.21
C SER A 136 0.54 4.22 -8.23
N SER A 137 0.96 5.47 -8.07
CA SER A 137 2.34 5.78 -7.72
C SER A 137 2.62 5.42 -6.25
N PRO A 138 3.86 4.99 -5.93
CA PRO A 138 4.28 4.84 -4.55
C PRO A 138 4.33 6.21 -3.85
N VAL A 139 3.99 6.27 -2.58
CA VAL A 139 4.13 7.48 -1.74
C VAL A 139 4.95 7.14 -0.51
N VAL A 140 6.04 7.87 -0.32
CA VAL A 140 6.98 7.61 0.78
C VAL A 140 6.70 8.55 1.93
N VAL A 141 6.67 8.02 3.15
CA VAL A 141 6.45 8.76 4.38
C VAL A 141 7.46 8.28 5.41
N ASP A 142 8.43 9.13 5.78
CA ASP A 142 9.49 8.82 6.73
C ASP A 142 9.69 9.91 7.80
N THR A 143 9.25 11.13 7.53
CA THR A 143 9.42 12.31 8.39
C THR A 143 8.19 13.22 8.28
N ALA A 144 8.07 14.22 9.13
CA ALA A 144 7.01 15.23 8.99
C ALA A 144 7.19 16.04 7.68
N LEU A 145 6.08 16.43 7.06
CA LEU A 145 6.03 16.84 5.65
C LEU A 145 6.32 18.33 5.40
N TYR A 146 6.20 19.17 6.42
CA TYR A 146 6.25 20.62 6.30
C TYR A 146 7.43 21.22 7.06
N ASP A 147 7.75 22.46 6.71
CA ASP A 147 8.65 23.28 7.51
C ASP A 147 7.89 23.77 8.76
N ALA A 148 8.50 23.60 9.93
CA ALA A 148 7.87 23.95 11.19
C ALA A 148 7.55 25.44 11.32
N SER A 149 8.39 26.33 10.77
CA SER A 149 8.17 27.78 10.84
C SER A 149 6.95 28.21 10.02
N VAL A 150 6.58 27.45 9.00
CA VAL A 150 5.37 27.69 8.19
C VAL A 150 4.16 27.02 8.84
N ALA A 151 4.26 25.74 9.18
CA ALA A 151 3.13 24.97 9.70
C ALA A 151 2.57 25.50 11.03
N ASP A 152 3.46 25.96 11.93
CA ASP A 152 3.06 26.56 13.22
C ASP A 152 2.28 27.88 13.07
N THR A 153 2.30 28.51 11.89
CA THR A 153 1.51 29.73 11.60
C THR A 153 0.13 29.44 11.04
N LEU A 154 -0.11 28.23 10.55
CA LEU A 154 -1.35 27.84 9.88
C LEU A 154 -2.33 27.21 10.86
N ASP A 155 -1.87 26.22 11.63
CA ASP A 155 -2.71 25.43 12.53
C ASP A 155 -2.01 25.16 13.87
N GLY A 156 -2.80 24.80 14.88
CA GLY A 156 -2.30 24.49 16.22
C GLY A 156 -1.79 25.72 16.98
N LYS A 157 -0.94 25.47 17.99
CA LYS A 157 -0.24 26.53 18.73
C LYS A 157 1.20 26.60 18.24
N SER A 158 1.84 27.75 18.36
CA SER A 158 3.27 27.90 18.07
C SER A 158 4.09 26.83 18.80
N GLY A 159 4.98 26.16 18.06
CA GLY A 159 5.84 25.08 18.53
C GLY A 159 5.21 23.68 18.49
N THR A 160 3.91 23.55 18.20
CA THR A 160 3.26 22.24 18.17
C THR A 160 3.69 21.39 16.97
N TYR A 161 3.87 22.01 15.79
CA TYR A 161 4.39 21.30 14.63
C TYR A 161 5.89 21.02 14.78
N ALA A 162 6.67 21.96 15.33
CA ALA A 162 8.08 21.71 15.63
C ALA A 162 8.26 20.48 16.56
N GLY A 163 7.39 20.37 17.59
CA GLY A 163 7.34 19.19 18.45
C GLY A 163 6.94 17.92 17.71
N PHE A 164 5.94 17.99 16.82
CA PHE A 164 5.55 16.88 15.96
C PHE A 164 6.69 16.42 15.04
N GLN A 165 7.35 17.35 14.35
CA GLN A 165 8.49 17.07 13.48
C GLN A 165 9.63 16.38 14.24
N ALA A 166 9.94 16.85 15.45
CA ALA A 166 10.92 16.20 16.31
C ALA A 166 10.50 14.76 16.68
N ALA A 167 9.22 14.55 17.00
CA ALA A 167 8.70 13.21 17.30
C ALA A 167 8.73 12.26 16.09
N GLN A 168 8.52 12.79 14.86
CA GLN A 168 8.56 11.99 13.63
C GLN A 168 9.97 11.81 13.06
N SER A 169 11.01 12.41 13.64
CA SER A 169 12.40 12.32 13.13
C SER A 169 12.95 10.90 13.02
N ASN A 170 12.48 9.99 13.86
CA ASN A 170 12.84 8.57 13.87
C ASN A 170 11.68 7.66 13.44
N ARG A 171 10.66 8.21 12.78
CA ARG A 171 9.54 7.42 12.28
C ARG A 171 10.06 6.39 11.28
N ARG A 172 9.64 5.13 11.44
CA ARG A 172 9.99 4.06 10.50
C ARG A 172 9.38 4.40 9.14
N GLY A 173 10.24 4.58 8.13
CA GLY A 173 9.80 4.96 6.80
C GLY A 173 8.93 3.88 6.15
N GLN A 174 7.83 4.29 5.54
CA GLN A 174 6.90 3.43 4.83
C GLN A 174 6.70 3.92 3.39
N VAL A 175 6.48 3.00 2.48
CA VAL A 175 6.04 3.27 1.11
C VAL A 175 4.64 2.72 0.93
N TYR A 176 3.70 3.61 0.66
CA TYR A 176 2.29 3.29 0.44
C TYR A 176 1.98 3.21 -1.04
N VAL A 177 1.27 2.17 -1.48
CA VAL A 177 0.87 2.00 -2.88
C VAL A 177 -0.40 1.15 -3.00
N GLY A 178 -1.35 1.60 -3.81
CA GLY A 178 -2.54 0.83 -4.16
C GLY A 178 -2.25 -0.26 -5.19
N ALA A 179 -2.85 -1.43 -5.01
CA ALA A 179 -2.70 -2.58 -5.90
C ALA A 179 -4.05 -3.21 -6.30
N ASN A 180 -4.06 -3.79 -7.50
CA ASN A 180 -5.22 -4.49 -8.06
C ASN A 180 -5.39 -5.93 -7.55
N ASP A 181 -4.85 -6.25 -6.38
CA ASP A 181 -5.24 -7.42 -5.58
C ASP A 181 -6.22 -7.05 -4.45
N GLY A 182 -6.69 -5.80 -4.42
CA GLY A 182 -7.68 -5.33 -3.46
C GLY A 182 -7.12 -4.46 -2.33
N MET A 183 -5.81 -4.22 -2.30
CA MET A 183 -5.15 -3.66 -1.12
C MET A 183 -4.45 -2.33 -1.42
N LEU A 184 -4.50 -1.41 -0.45
CA LEU A 184 -3.42 -0.47 -0.23
C LEU A 184 -2.34 -1.21 0.58
N HIS A 185 -1.11 -1.24 0.10
CA HIS A 185 0.03 -1.83 0.81
C HIS A 185 0.90 -0.75 1.45
N ALA A 186 1.55 -1.08 2.57
CA ALA A 186 2.61 -0.30 3.19
C ALA A 186 3.86 -1.17 3.38
N PHE A 187 4.93 -0.82 2.66
CA PHE A 187 6.22 -1.52 2.71
C PHE A 187 7.25 -0.70 3.47
N ASP A 188 8.04 -1.39 4.29
CA ASP A 188 9.15 -0.77 5.01
C ASP A 188 10.23 -0.27 4.04
N THR A 189 10.62 1.01 4.14
CA THR A 189 11.56 1.61 3.17
C THR A 189 12.95 0.96 3.19
N LEU A 190 13.37 0.39 4.32
CA LEU A 190 14.69 -0.21 4.47
C LEU A 190 14.71 -1.66 3.97
N THR A 191 13.70 -2.44 4.33
CA THR A 191 13.70 -3.90 4.13
C THR A 191 12.83 -4.36 2.96
N GLY A 192 11.85 -3.56 2.53
CA GLY A 192 10.85 -3.95 1.54
C GLY A 192 9.78 -4.89 2.08
N VAL A 193 9.85 -5.26 3.37
CA VAL A 193 8.85 -6.12 4.02
C VAL A 193 7.53 -5.37 4.12
N GLU A 194 6.44 -6.03 3.75
CA GLU A 194 5.09 -5.51 3.95
C GLU A 194 4.75 -5.49 5.45
N LYS A 195 4.38 -4.32 5.97
CA LYS A 195 4.09 -4.10 7.39
C LYS A 195 2.61 -3.93 7.68
N PHE A 196 1.86 -3.50 6.67
CA PHE A 196 0.43 -3.27 6.75
C PHE A 196 -0.18 -3.33 5.35
N ALA A 197 -1.41 -3.81 5.27
CA ALA A 197 -2.26 -3.66 4.11
C ALA A 197 -3.69 -3.32 4.54
N PHE A 198 -4.38 -2.51 3.74
CA PHE A 198 -5.77 -2.15 3.96
C PHE A 198 -6.64 -2.56 2.77
N ILE A 199 -7.75 -3.24 3.03
CA ILE A 199 -8.76 -3.60 2.05
C ILE A 199 -9.99 -2.69 2.25
N PRO A 200 -10.25 -1.76 1.32
CA PRO A 200 -11.45 -0.93 1.34
C PRO A 200 -12.73 -1.78 1.25
N SER A 201 -13.83 -1.32 1.85
CA SER A 201 -15.05 -2.15 1.94
C SER A 201 -15.71 -2.41 0.58
N ALA A 202 -15.62 -1.45 -0.34
CA ALA A 202 -16.28 -1.51 -1.65
C ALA A 202 -15.66 -2.53 -2.61
N VAL A 203 -14.40 -2.91 -2.40
CA VAL A 203 -13.73 -3.89 -3.24
C VAL A 203 -14.00 -5.33 -2.82
N ILE A 204 -14.38 -5.56 -1.56
CA ILE A 204 -14.47 -6.91 -0.96
C ILE A 204 -15.39 -7.84 -1.74
N SER A 205 -16.56 -7.36 -2.17
CA SER A 205 -17.53 -8.16 -2.93
C SER A 205 -16.99 -8.66 -4.28
N ASN A 206 -15.97 -8.00 -4.81
CA ASN A 206 -15.38 -8.29 -6.11
C ASN A 206 -14.07 -9.10 -6.00
N LEU A 207 -13.56 -9.34 -4.80
CA LEU A 207 -12.28 -10.06 -4.62
C LEU A 207 -12.36 -11.53 -5.02
N SER A 208 -13.56 -12.12 -5.05
CA SER A 208 -13.77 -13.49 -5.52
C SER A 208 -13.31 -13.69 -6.97
N ALA A 209 -13.31 -12.64 -7.80
CA ALA A 209 -12.78 -12.70 -9.16
C ALA A 209 -11.28 -13.04 -9.19
N LEU A 210 -10.48 -12.55 -8.23
CA LEU A 210 -9.04 -12.83 -8.13
C LEU A 210 -8.72 -14.32 -7.96
N THR A 211 -9.70 -15.12 -7.53
CA THR A 211 -9.50 -16.56 -7.33
C THR A 211 -9.85 -17.38 -8.56
N ASN A 212 -10.50 -16.80 -9.58
CA ASN A 212 -10.97 -17.51 -10.76
C ASN A 212 -9.79 -18.17 -11.50
N LYS A 213 -9.87 -19.49 -11.74
CA LYS A 213 -8.80 -20.27 -12.38
C LYS A 213 -8.32 -19.69 -13.72
N ASP A 214 -9.23 -19.06 -14.47
CA ASP A 214 -8.98 -18.49 -15.79
C ASP A 214 -8.55 -17.01 -15.76
N TYR A 215 -8.38 -16.41 -14.57
CA TYR A 215 -8.04 -14.98 -14.46
C TYR A 215 -6.76 -14.58 -15.20
N ASN A 216 -5.80 -15.50 -15.36
CA ASN A 216 -4.55 -15.23 -16.11
C ASN A 216 -4.72 -15.39 -17.63
N SER A 217 -5.66 -16.22 -18.07
CA SER A 217 -5.88 -16.54 -19.49
C SER A 217 -7.02 -15.74 -20.11
N ASN A 218 -7.91 -15.16 -19.29
CA ASN A 218 -9.04 -14.36 -19.71
C ASN A 218 -8.94 -12.94 -19.13
N SER A 219 -8.44 -11.99 -19.93
CA SER A 219 -8.30 -10.59 -19.53
C SER A 219 -9.62 -9.90 -19.17
N ALA A 220 -10.76 -10.40 -19.64
CA ALA A 220 -12.08 -9.85 -19.28
C ALA A 220 -12.45 -10.09 -17.80
N LEU A 221 -11.73 -10.98 -17.11
CA LEU A 221 -11.89 -11.22 -15.67
C LEU A 221 -11.09 -10.23 -14.82
N HIS A 222 -10.09 -9.55 -15.38
CA HIS A 222 -9.32 -8.56 -14.64
C HIS A 222 -10.23 -7.41 -14.17
N ARG A 223 -9.95 -6.91 -12.97
CA ARG A 223 -10.65 -5.81 -12.33
C ARG A 223 -9.62 -4.85 -11.75
N PHE A 224 -9.94 -3.58 -11.82
CA PHE A 224 -9.28 -2.59 -10.99
C PHE A 224 -9.84 -2.69 -9.56
N TYR A 225 -9.01 -2.41 -8.56
CA TYR A 225 -9.41 -2.40 -7.16
C TYR A 225 -8.94 -1.13 -6.45
N VAL A 226 -7.74 -1.11 -5.88
CA VAL A 226 -7.15 0.11 -5.29
C VAL A 226 -6.21 0.70 -6.33
N ASP A 227 -6.79 1.40 -7.32
CA ASP A 227 -6.09 1.81 -8.54
C ASP A 227 -5.87 3.32 -8.60
N SER A 228 -5.48 3.93 -7.48
CA SER A 228 -5.20 5.36 -7.39
C SER A 228 -4.06 5.63 -6.42
N THR A 229 -3.23 6.62 -6.75
CA THR A 229 -2.18 7.13 -5.86
C THR A 229 -2.81 7.72 -4.60
N PRO A 230 -2.46 7.25 -3.40
CA PRO A 230 -2.93 7.88 -2.16
C PRO A 230 -2.32 9.28 -2.02
N VAL A 231 -3.01 10.17 -1.31
CA VAL A 231 -2.50 11.49 -0.94
C VAL A 231 -2.18 11.49 0.55
N VAL A 232 -1.03 12.05 0.93
CA VAL A 232 -0.63 12.15 2.33
C VAL A 232 -0.43 13.61 2.71
N ALA A 233 -0.91 13.98 3.90
CA ALA A 233 -0.76 15.31 4.47
C ALA A 233 -0.59 15.24 5.99
N ASP A 234 0.15 16.19 6.57
CA ASP A 234 0.09 16.42 8.01
C ASP A 234 -1.09 17.34 8.30
N VAL A 235 -1.96 16.96 9.22
CA VAL A 235 -3.21 17.66 9.51
C VAL A 235 -3.36 17.83 11.01
N TYR A 236 -3.77 19.02 11.43
CA TYR A 236 -4.03 19.31 12.83
C TYR A 236 -5.51 19.05 13.18
N PHE A 237 -5.77 18.10 14.08
CA PHE A 237 -7.10 17.89 14.65
C PHE A 237 -7.00 17.20 16.02
N GLY A 238 -8.06 17.28 16.83
CA GLY A 238 -8.05 16.64 18.16
C GLY A 238 -6.92 17.13 19.07
N THR A 239 -6.49 18.39 18.90
CA THR A 239 -5.38 19.06 19.61
C THR A 239 -3.97 18.57 19.29
N ALA A 240 -3.79 17.72 18.27
CA ALA A 240 -2.49 17.20 17.86
C ALA A 240 -2.32 17.23 16.33
N TRP A 241 -1.06 17.17 15.89
CA TRP A 241 -0.70 16.93 14.49
C TRP A 241 -0.67 15.44 14.21
N HIS A 242 -1.19 15.07 13.04
CA HIS A 242 -1.26 13.69 12.56
C HIS A 242 -0.82 13.64 11.09
N THR A 243 -0.20 12.55 10.66
CA THR A 243 0.01 12.28 9.23
C THR A 243 -1.14 11.41 8.73
N ILE A 244 -1.98 11.97 7.85
CA ILE A 244 -3.15 11.29 7.30
C ILE A 244 -2.88 10.89 5.86
N LEU A 245 -3.21 9.64 5.53
CA LEU A 245 -3.25 9.12 4.17
C LEU A 245 -4.71 9.03 3.72
N VAL A 246 -5.05 9.68 2.61
CA VAL A 246 -6.35 9.55 1.95
C VAL A 246 -6.19 8.76 0.66
N GLY A 247 -6.92 7.66 0.53
CA GLY A 247 -6.94 6.82 -0.66
C GLY A 247 -8.31 6.82 -1.34
N THR A 248 -8.29 6.57 -2.64
CA THR A 248 -9.49 6.32 -3.44
C THR A 248 -9.30 5.05 -4.26
N LEU A 249 -10.38 4.51 -4.82
CA LEU A 249 -10.32 3.29 -5.61
C LEU A 249 -10.02 3.51 -7.10
N GLY A 250 -10.01 4.76 -7.57
CA GLY A 250 -9.90 5.06 -8.99
C GLY A 250 -10.95 4.30 -9.81
N ALA A 251 -10.51 3.47 -10.75
CA ALA A 251 -11.38 2.65 -11.58
C ALA A 251 -12.01 1.44 -10.85
N GLY A 252 -11.54 1.10 -9.64
CA GLY A 252 -11.97 -0.12 -8.94
C GLY A 252 -13.25 -0.01 -8.13
N GLY A 253 -13.79 1.19 -7.93
CA GLY A 253 -15.06 1.37 -7.22
C GLY A 253 -15.29 2.77 -6.71
N ARG A 254 -16.26 2.91 -5.80
CA ARG A 254 -16.70 4.20 -5.24
C ARG A 254 -16.51 4.22 -3.73
N GLU A 255 -15.30 4.46 -3.28
CA GLU A 255 -15.00 4.64 -1.86
C GLU A 255 -13.82 5.61 -1.72
N VAL A 256 -13.88 6.43 -0.68
CA VAL A 256 -12.74 7.19 -0.17
C VAL A 256 -12.51 6.70 1.24
N PHE A 257 -11.25 6.49 1.59
CA PHE A 257 -10.85 6.10 2.94
C PHE A 257 -9.71 7.00 3.41
N ALA A 258 -9.65 7.27 4.70
CA ALA A 258 -8.57 8.01 5.34
C ALA A 258 -7.97 7.13 6.43
N LEU A 259 -6.64 7.05 6.51
CA LEU A 259 -5.92 6.32 7.53
C LEU A 259 -5.02 7.29 8.27
N ASP A 260 -5.06 7.27 9.59
CA ASP A 260 -4.03 7.90 10.40
C ASP A 260 -2.80 7.00 10.40
N ILE A 261 -1.77 7.46 9.69
CA ILE A 261 -0.49 6.78 9.53
C ILE A 261 0.62 7.48 10.31
N THR A 262 0.28 8.32 11.29
CA THR A 262 1.23 9.02 12.15
C THR A 262 2.22 8.04 12.76
N ASN A 263 1.69 6.95 13.35
CA ASN A 263 2.48 5.84 13.86
C ASN A 263 2.36 4.64 12.89
N PRO A 264 3.43 4.27 12.18
CA PRO A 264 3.40 3.18 11.20
C PRO A 264 3.21 1.78 11.82
N ASP A 265 3.35 1.65 13.15
CA ASP A 265 3.12 0.41 13.89
C ASP A 265 1.74 0.39 14.59
N ASN A 266 0.98 1.49 14.51
CA ASN A 266 -0.36 1.59 15.07
C ASN A 266 -1.25 2.50 14.19
N ILE A 267 -1.50 2.04 12.96
CA ILE A 267 -2.37 2.72 11.99
C ILE A 267 -3.83 2.61 12.42
N SER A 268 -4.60 3.69 12.30
CA SER A 268 -6.04 3.73 12.58
C SER A 268 -6.86 4.30 11.41
N LEU A 269 -8.18 4.11 11.46
CA LEU A 269 -9.16 4.59 10.47
C LEU A 269 -9.84 5.88 10.95
#